data_AF-A0A7S3AJ43-F1
#
_entry.id   AF-A0A7S3AJ43-F1
#
_cell.length_a   1.000
_cell.length_b   1.000
_cell.length_c   1.000
_cell.angle_alpha   90.00
_cell.angle_beta   90.00
_cell.angle_gamma   90.00
#
_symmetry.space_group_name_H-M   'P 1'
#
loop_
_entity.id
_entity.type
_entity.pdbx_description
1 polymer ?
#
loop_
_entity_poly.entity_id
_entity_poly.type
_entity_poly.pdbx_seq_one_letter_code
_entity_poly.pdbx_strand_id
1 'polypeptide(L)'
;AKHHGATVMCPPHPVVTPLFESLGTAVAVDEEEVMKKLMPVTALMGQFYAQQQATQAWLEAQGVDAQSASKWTGAVFHCVSYDSAVAGPQTFKHLVEEQTVGGLNEQVVREMREAGAYDALADSLDGCLARIQGKTATKKRKSPYASSVEES
;
A
#
# COMPACT_ATOMS: atom_id res chain seq x y z
N ALA A 1 14.94 -19.84 -5.66
CA ALA A 1 13.81 -18.90 -5.84
C ALA A 1 13.88 -17.84 -4.74
N LYS A 2 13.25 -16.65 -4.89
CA LYS A 2 13.33 -15.57 -3.88
C LYS A 2 12.34 -15.74 -2.70
N HIS A 3 11.36 -16.64 -2.82
CA HIS A 3 10.38 -16.98 -1.76
C HIS A 3 9.66 -15.75 -1.15
N HIS A 4 9.23 -14.82 -2.00
CA HIS A 4 8.52 -13.60 -1.59
C HIS A 4 7.03 -13.64 -1.99
N GLY A 5 6.44 -14.83 -2.12
CA GLY A 5 5.00 -14.97 -2.34
C GLY A 5 4.20 -14.53 -1.12
N ALA A 6 2.96 -14.10 -1.32
CA ALA A 6 2.00 -13.87 -0.25
C ALA A 6 0.70 -14.60 -0.59
N THR A 7 0.17 -15.38 0.33
CA THR A 7 -1.06 -16.16 0.12
C THR A 7 -1.95 -16.09 1.35
N VAL A 8 -3.21 -15.74 1.15
CA VAL A 8 -4.26 -15.87 2.16
C VAL A 8 -5.04 -17.16 1.89
N MET A 9 -5.41 -17.91 2.93
CA MET A 9 -6.15 -19.16 2.78
C MET A 9 -7.13 -19.40 3.93
N CYS A 10 -8.17 -20.17 3.65
CA CYS A 10 -9.20 -20.56 4.60
C CYS A 10 -9.82 -21.91 4.19
N PRO A 11 -10.06 -22.85 5.12
CA PRO A 11 -9.51 -22.88 6.49
C PRO A 11 -8.01 -23.24 6.47
N PRO A 12 -7.31 -23.21 7.62
CA PRO A 12 -5.95 -23.74 7.72
C PRO A 12 -5.91 -25.23 7.36
N HIS A 13 -4.88 -25.67 6.63
CA HIS A 13 -4.74 -27.07 6.22
C HIS A 13 -3.31 -27.57 6.45
N PRO A 14 -3.12 -28.71 7.15
CA PRO A 14 -1.81 -29.14 7.66
C PRO A 14 -0.76 -29.43 6.58
N VAL A 15 -1.18 -29.68 5.34
CA VAL A 15 -0.28 -29.90 4.20
C VAL A 15 -0.14 -28.66 3.30
N VAL A 16 -1.18 -27.84 3.18
CA VAL A 16 -1.22 -26.75 2.18
C VAL A 16 -0.59 -25.50 2.76
N THR A 17 -0.80 -25.22 4.05
CA THR A 17 -0.19 -24.07 4.71
C THR A 17 1.35 -24.13 4.66
N PRO A 18 2.02 -25.23 5.06
CA PRO A 18 3.49 -25.31 4.98
C PRO A 18 4.02 -25.23 3.55
N LEU A 19 3.26 -25.71 2.56
CA LEU A 19 3.63 -25.59 1.15
C LEU A 19 3.71 -24.12 0.73
N PHE A 20 2.70 -23.30 1.03
CA PHE A 20 2.75 -21.87 0.70
C PHE A 20 3.74 -21.09 1.55
N GLU A 21 3.95 -21.47 2.82
CA GLU A 21 5.02 -20.90 3.67
C GLU A 21 6.41 -21.14 3.07
N SER A 22 6.62 -22.28 2.40
CA SER A 22 7.89 -22.52 1.68
C SER A 22 8.11 -21.61 0.48
N LEU A 23 7.05 -20.98 -0.04
CA LEU A 23 7.09 -20.05 -1.18
C LEU A 23 7.08 -18.56 -0.74
N GLY A 24 6.88 -18.29 0.55
CA GLY A 24 6.82 -16.95 1.13
C GLY A 24 5.91 -16.89 2.36
N THR A 25 5.09 -15.86 2.48
CA THR A 25 4.18 -15.68 3.62
C THR A 25 2.83 -16.32 3.35
N ALA A 26 2.39 -17.22 4.23
CA ALA A 26 1.02 -17.73 4.27
C ALA A 26 0.28 -17.12 5.46
N VAL A 27 -0.94 -16.62 5.22
CA VAL A 27 -1.88 -16.20 6.26
C VAL A 27 -3.09 -17.12 6.20
N ALA A 28 -3.10 -18.11 7.08
CA ALA A 28 -4.23 -19.04 7.22
C ALA A 28 -5.20 -18.52 8.29
N VAL A 29 -6.48 -18.44 7.94
CA VAL A 29 -7.55 -17.99 8.84
C VAL A 29 -8.68 -19.00 8.87
N ASP A 30 -9.38 -19.10 9.99
CA ASP A 30 -10.46 -20.10 10.17
C ASP A 30 -11.76 -19.72 9.45
N GLU A 31 -12.02 -18.42 9.30
CA GLU A 31 -13.30 -17.90 8.82
C GLU A 31 -13.18 -17.27 7.43
N GLU A 32 -14.03 -17.68 6.49
CA GLU A 32 -14.03 -17.18 5.11
C GLU A 32 -14.27 -15.66 5.07
N GLU A 33 -15.08 -15.14 5.98
CA GLU A 33 -15.35 -13.70 6.10
C GLU A 33 -14.11 -12.91 6.54
N VAL A 34 -13.16 -13.53 7.26
CA VAL A 34 -11.86 -12.90 7.56
C VAL A 34 -10.98 -12.93 6.33
N MET A 35 -10.92 -14.05 5.60
CA MET A 35 -10.16 -14.15 4.35
C MET A 35 -10.60 -13.08 3.34
N LYS A 36 -11.91 -12.89 3.14
CA LYS A 36 -12.46 -11.85 2.25
C LYS A 36 -12.01 -10.44 2.63
N LYS A 37 -11.84 -10.13 3.93
CA LYS A 37 -11.35 -8.83 4.40
C LYS A 37 -9.86 -8.61 4.11
N LEU A 38 -9.08 -9.68 3.96
CA LEU A 38 -7.66 -9.59 3.62
C LEU A 38 -7.42 -9.44 2.11
N MET A 39 -8.28 -10.03 1.28
CA MET A 39 -8.11 -10.05 -0.18
C MET A 39 -7.94 -8.67 -0.85
N PRO A 40 -8.64 -7.58 -0.47
CA PRO A 40 -8.45 -6.25 -1.08
C PRO A 40 -7.01 -5.76 -1.10
N VAL A 41 -6.19 -6.15 -0.12
CA VAL A 41 -4.77 -5.75 -0.03
C VAL A 41 -3.97 -6.25 -1.24
N THR A 42 -4.34 -7.41 -1.82
CA THR A 42 -3.64 -7.96 -3.00
C THR A 42 -3.90 -7.13 -4.26
N ALA A 43 -4.95 -6.30 -4.29
CA ALA A 43 -5.25 -5.39 -5.39
C ALA A 43 -4.39 -4.11 -5.38
N LEU A 44 -3.57 -3.88 -4.34
CA LEU A 44 -2.76 -2.66 -4.21
C LEU A 44 -1.54 -2.60 -5.13
N MET A 45 -1.20 -3.67 -5.85
CA MET A 45 -0.09 -3.68 -6.81
C MET A 45 -0.21 -2.54 -7.83
N GLY A 46 -1.41 -2.35 -8.40
CA GLY A 46 -1.65 -1.28 -9.39
C GLY A 46 -1.50 0.12 -8.79
N GLN A 47 -1.99 0.33 -7.57
CA GLN A 47 -1.84 1.60 -6.86
C GLN A 47 -0.35 1.88 -6.54
N PHE A 48 0.41 0.86 -6.14
CA PHE A 48 1.83 0.99 -5.83
C PHE A 48 2.65 1.40 -7.07
N TYR A 49 2.34 0.84 -8.24
CA TYR A 49 2.97 1.26 -9.50
C TYR A 49 2.55 2.66 -9.93
N ALA A 50 1.28 3.04 -9.75
CA ALA A 50 0.81 4.39 -10.03
C ALA A 50 1.50 5.45 -9.14
N GLN A 51 1.78 5.13 -7.87
CA GLN A 51 2.54 6.01 -6.97
C GLN A 51 3.98 6.23 -7.46
N GLN A 52 4.64 5.17 -7.93
CA GLN A 52 5.98 5.26 -8.53
C GLN A 52 5.96 6.08 -9.82
N GLN A 53 4.96 5.86 -10.67
CA GLN A 53 4.80 6.63 -11.91
C GLN A 53 4.60 8.13 -11.62
N ALA A 54 3.78 8.48 -10.62
CA ALA A 54 3.58 9.88 -10.22
C ALA A 54 4.89 10.50 -9.69
N THR A 55 5.67 9.73 -8.93
CA THR A 55 6.98 10.17 -8.41
C THR A 55 8.00 10.37 -9.54
N GLN A 56 8.04 9.46 -10.51
CA GLN A 56 8.87 9.59 -11.70
C GLN A 56 8.49 10.85 -12.50
N ALA A 57 7.19 11.05 -12.76
CA ALA A 57 6.71 12.22 -13.50
C ALA A 57 7.05 13.54 -12.78
N TRP A 58 6.99 13.54 -11.44
CA TRP A 58 7.42 14.70 -10.65
C TRP A 58 8.92 14.99 -10.83
N LEU A 59 9.79 13.99 -10.80
CA LEU A 59 11.23 14.15 -11.05
C LEU A 59 11.51 14.67 -12.47
N GLU A 60 10.81 14.14 -13.47
CA GLU A 60 10.91 14.61 -14.86
C GLU A 60 10.50 16.08 -14.98
N ALA A 61 9.44 16.50 -14.28
CA ALA A 61 9.03 17.90 -14.21
C ALA A 61 10.06 18.81 -13.50
N GLN A 62 10.95 18.25 -12.66
CA GLN A 62 12.10 18.97 -12.09
C GLN A 62 13.32 18.97 -13.02
N GLY A 63 13.22 18.43 -14.24
CA GLY A 63 14.30 18.41 -15.23
C GLY A 63 15.24 17.20 -15.14
N VAL A 64 14.89 16.17 -14.35
CA VAL A 64 15.62 14.89 -14.33
C VAL A 64 15.25 14.09 -15.58
N ASP A 65 16.22 13.48 -16.26
CA ASP A 65 15.93 12.64 -17.41
C ASP A 65 15.12 11.39 -17.01
N ALA A 66 14.27 10.90 -17.92
CA ALA A 66 13.34 9.80 -17.64
C ALA A 66 14.03 8.50 -17.17
N GLN A 67 15.25 8.24 -17.66
CA GLN A 67 16.00 7.04 -17.28
C GLN A 67 16.49 7.16 -15.84
N SER A 68 17.06 8.30 -15.45
CA SER A 68 17.47 8.57 -14.08
C SER A 68 16.28 8.63 -13.13
N ALA A 69 15.17 9.27 -13.52
CA ALA A 69 13.96 9.41 -12.73
C ALA A 69 13.33 8.05 -12.39
N SER A 70 13.14 7.19 -13.39
CA SER A 70 12.60 5.84 -13.21
C SER A 70 13.54 4.95 -12.39
N LYS A 71 14.85 4.97 -12.69
CA LYS A 71 15.86 4.19 -11.96
C LYS A 71 15.93 4.57 -10.49
N TRP A 72 15.97 5.87 -10.19
CA TRP A 72 16.04 6.35 -8.82
C TRP A 72 14.76 6.04 -8.04
N THR A 73 13.60 6.31 -8.63
CA THR A 73 12.30 6.01 -8.02
C THR A 73 12.18 4.53 -7.68
N GLY A 74 12.47 3.66 -8.64
CA GLY A 74 12.41 2.21 -8.42
C GLY A 74 13.38 1.73 -7.33
N ALA A 75 14.59 2.29 -7.27
CA ALA A 75 15.57 1.96 -6.25
C ALA A 75 15.12 2.35 -4.84
N VAL A 76 14.58 3.57 -4.67
CA VAL A 76 14.07 4.06 -3.37
C VAL A 76 12.87 3.24 -2.92
N PHE A 77 11.88 3.03 -3.79
CA PHE A 77 10.69 2.23 -3.47
C PHE A 77 11.06 0.76 -3.16
N HIS A 78 12.05 0.19 -3.86
CA HIS A 78 12.54 -1.15 -3.53
C HIS A 78 13.17 -1.21 -2.13
N CYS A 79 13.99 -0.22 -1.76
CA CYS A 79 14.63 -0.16 -0.44
C CYS A 79 13.58 -0.14 0.69
N VAL A 80 12.59 0.76 0.61
CA VAL A 80 11.55 0.89 1.65
C VAL A 80 10.59 -0.31 1.66
N SER A 81 10.27 -0.90 0.50
CA SER A 81 9.43 -2.11 0.45
C SER A 81 10.17 -3.32 1.00
N TYR A 82 11.49 -3.42 0.79
CA TYR A 82 12.30 -4.47 1.38
C TYR A 82 12.36 -4.34 2.91
N ASP A 83 12.60 -3.12 3.41
CA ASP A 83 12.65 -2.85 4.85
C ASP A 83 11.29 -3.09 5.53
N SER A 84 10.18 -2.68 4.89
CA SER A 84 8.84 -2.95 5.42
C SER A 84 8.44 -4.43 5.38
N ALA A 85 9.04 -5.26 4.52
CA ALA A 85 8.79 -6.70 4.48
C ALA A 85 9.37 -7.44 5.69
N VAL A 86 10.38 -6.85 6.37
CA VAL A 86 10.96 -7.37 7.61
C VAL A 86 10.38 -6.71 8.86
N ALA A 87 9.42 -5.78 8.71
CA ALA A 87 8.71 -5.17 9.81
C ALA A 87 8.01 -6.26 10.62
N GLY A 88 8.61 -6.61 11.77
CA GLY A 88 8.14 -7.68 12.63
C GLY A 88 6.78 -7.39 13.29
N PRO A 89 6.43 -8.08 14.38
CA PRO A 89 5.10 -7.98 15.01
C PRO A 89 4.77 -6.60 15.62
N GLN A 90 5.72 -5.65 15.61
CA GLN A 90 5.59 -4.33 16.22
C GLN A 90 4.78 -3.30 15.41
N THR A 91 4.12 -3.74 14.33
CA THR A 91 3.26 -2.94 13.44
C THR A 91 4.02 -1.91 12.60
N PHE A 92 3.46 -1.50 11.46
CA PHE A 92 4.01 -0.45 10.61
C PHE A 92 4.08 0.93 11.28
N LYS A 93 3.40 1.12 12.43
CA LYS A 93 3.40 2.37 13.18
C LYS A 93 4.82 2.78 13.59
N HIS A 94 5.64 1.82 14.03
CA HIS A 94 7.01 2.10 14.44
C HIS A 94 7.84 2.70 13.30
N LEU A 95 7.80 2.12 12.09
CA LEU A 95 8.50 2.66 10.92
C LEU A 95 8.07 4.09 10.56
N VAL A 96 6.80 4.43 10.82
CA VAL A 96 6.29 5.80 10.61
C VAL A 96 6.73 6.74 11.72
N GLU A 97 6.88 6.26 12.96
CA GLU A 97 7.32 7.06 14.11
C GLU A 97 8.84 7.24 14.19
N GLU A 98 9.62 6.41 13.50
CA GLU A 98 11.08 6.57 13.38
C GLU A 98 11.51 7.81 12.58
N GLN A 99 10.57 8.47 11.89
CA GLN A 99 10.87 9.65 11.10
C GLN A 99 11.26 10.84 11.98
N THR A 100 12.30 11.57 11.59
CA THR A 100 12.75 12.75 12.32
C THR A 100 11.65 13.80 12.42
N VAL A 101 11.31 14.22 13.65
CA VAL A 101 10.35 15.32 13.91
C VAL A 101 10.84 16.59 13.23
N GLY A 102 9.98 17.23 12.42
CA GLY A 102 10.29 18.37 11.58
C GLY A 102 11.06 18.04 10.29
N GLY A 103 11.35 16.75 10.04
CA GLY A 103 12.11 16.30 8.88
C GLY A 103 11.27 16.12 7.61
N LEU A 104 11.96 15.86 6.50
CA LEU A 104 11.33 15.71 5.17
C LEU A 104 10.30 14.58 5.10
N ASN A 105 10.57 13.45 5.75
CA ASN A 105 9.66 12.30 5.74
C ASN A 105 8.37 12.60 6.53
N GLU A 106 8.47 13.27 7.68
CA GLU A 106 7.30 13.71 8.45
C GLU A 106 6.47 14.73 7.66
N GLN A 107 7.14 15.68 6.97
CA GLN A 107 6.46 16.65 6.11
C GLN A 107 5.58 15.96 5.05
N VAL A 108 6.14 15.02 4.29
CA VAL A 108 5.38 14.32 3.25
C VAL A 108 4.21 13.53 3.84
N VAL A 109 4.40 12.85 4.97
CA VAL A 109 3.32 12.10 5.64
C VAL A 109 2.19 13.03 6.10
N ARG A 110 2.53 14.18 6.68
CA ARG A 110 1.55 15.18 7.12
C ARG A 110 0.76 15.74 5.94
N GLU A 111 1.44 16.22 4.90
CA GLU A 111 0.80 16.82 3.72
C GLU A 111 -0.11 15.82 2.99
N MET A 112 0.33 14.56 2.84
CA MET A 112 -0.49 13.49 2.25
C MET A 112 -1.73 13.16 3.10
N ARG A 113 -1.61 13.23 4.43
CA ARG A 113 -2.73 13.04 5.35
C ARG A 113 -3.74 14.18 5.23
N GLU A 114 -3.27 15.42 5.23
CA GLU A 114 -4.10 16.62 5.08
C GLU A 114 -4.83 16.64 3.74
N ALA A 115 -4.16 16.19 2.66
CA ALA A 115 -4.76 16.01 1.34
C ALA A 115 -5.79 14.86 1.24
N GLY A 116 -5.93 14.05 2.30
CA GLY A 116 -6.89 12.94 2.36
C GLY A 116 -6.46 11.67 1.62
N ALA A 117 -5.16 11.48 1.35
CA ALA A 117 -4.66 10.34 0.58
C ALA A 117 -4.98 8.99 1.24
N TYR A 118 -4.83 8.90 2.57
CA TYR A 118 -5.07 7.66 3.33
C TYR A 118 -6.57 7.32 3.45
N ASP A 119 -7.44 8.34 3.50
CA ASP A 119 -8.89 8.14 3.46
C ASP A 119 -9.32 7.60 2.08
N ALA A 120 -8.76 8.14 1.00
CA ALA A 120 -9.04 7.69 -0.36
C ALA A 120 -8.53 6.26 -0.64
N LEU A 121 -7.38 5.88 -0.09
CA LEU A 121 -6.88 4.50 -0.12
C LEU A 121 -7.89 3.57 0.55
N ALA A 122 -8.34 3.94 1.74
CA ALA A 122 -9.24 3.11 2.51
C ALA A 122 -10.64 3.00 1.85
N ASP A 123 -11.17 4.08 1.25
CA ASP A 123 -12.38 4.04 0.43
C ASP A 123 -12.23 3.10 -0.79
N SER A 124 -11.04 3.07 -1.40
CA SER A 124 -10.76 2.18 -2.54
C SER A 124 -10.73 0.70 -2.12
N LEU A 125 -10.16 0.41 -0.94
CA LEU A 125 -10.18 -0.94 -0.35
C LEU A 125 -11.60 -1.36 0.04
N ASP A 126 -12.41 -0.47 0.60
CA ASP A 126 -13.83 -0.72 0.91
C ASP A 126 -14.62 -1.06 -0.36
N GLY A 127 -14.39 -0.32 -1.45
CA GLY A 127 -15.00 -0.60 -2.75
C GLY A 127 -14.58 -1.96 -3.32
N CYS A 128 -13.30 -2.33 -3.18
CA CYS A 128 -12.79 -3.65 -3.58
C CYS A 128 -13.42 -4.77 -2.74
N LEU A 129 -13.52 -4.59 -1.41
CA LEU A 129 -14.15 -5.54 -0.51
C LEU A 129 -15.64 -5.73 -0.83
N ALA A 130 -16.38 -4.64 -1.08
CA ALA A 130 -17.78 -4.71 -1.46
C ALA A 130 -17.96 -5.56 -2.73
N ARG A 131 -17.09 -5.37 -3.73
CA ARG A 131 -17.09 -6.19 -4.96
C ARG A 131 -16.81 -7.67 -4.68
N ILE A 132 -15.83 -7.98 -3.83
CA ILE A 132 -15.50 -9.36 -3.43
C ILE A 132 -16.69 -10.02 -2.70
N GLN A 133 -17.42 -9.25 -1.89
CA GLN A 133 -18.58 -9.72 -1.13
C GLN A 133 -19.90 -9.70 -1.92
N GLY A 134 -19.90 -9.26 -3.18
CA GLY A 134 -21.13 -9.10 -3.97
C GLY A 134 -22.08 -8.02 -3.42
N LYS A 135 -21.56 -7.03 -2.69
CA LYS A 135 -22.31 -5.91 -2.09
C LYS A 135 -22.07 -4.61 -2.87
N THR A 136 -22.97 -3.65 -2.67
CA THR A 136 -22.77 -2.27 -3.17
C THR A 136 -21.67 -1.57 -2.35
N ALA A 137 -20.83 -0.79 -3.02
CA ALA A 137 -19.79 0.00 -2.37
C ALA A 137 -20.39 1.02 -1.38
N THR A 138 -19.72 1.21 -0.25
CA THR A 138 -20.08 2.21 0.76
C THR A 138 -19.81 3.64 0.27
N LYS A 139 -20.44 4.62 0.93
CA LYS A 139 -20.22 6.04 0.66
C LYS A 139 -18.77 6.40 1.00
N LYS A 140 -18.09 7.09 0.06
CA LYS A 140 -16.72 7.60 0.24
C LYS A 140 -16.64 8.60 1.40
N ARG A 141 -15.58 8.53 2.20
CA ARG A 141 -15.34 9.36 3.40
C ARG A 141 -14.96 10.80 3.06
N LYS A 142 -14.14 11.02 2.03
CA LYS A 142 -13.78 12.34 1.49
C LYS A 142 -13.44 12.23 0.00
N SER A 143 -13.65 13.32 -0.74
CA SER A 143 -13.09 13.43 -2.10
C SER A 143 -11.63 13.85 -1.97
N PRO A 144 -10.66 13.03 -2.44
CA PRO A 144 -9.29 13.51 -2.53
C PRO A 144 -9.26 14.67 -3.54
N TYR A 145 -8.49 15.72 -3.24
CA TYR A 145 -8.26 16.86 -4.14
C TYR A 145 -9.45 17.82 -4.35
N ALA A 146 -10.28 18.09 -3.32
CA ALA A 146 -11.10 19.30 -3.38
C ALA A 146 -10.16 20.51 -3.45
N SER A 147 -9.98 21.08 -4.65
CA SER A 147 -9.21 22.28 -4.85
C SER A 147 -9.80 23.37 -3.96
N SER A 148 -9.04 23.86 -2.99
CA SER A 148 -9.21 25.24 -2.55
C SER A 148 -8.84 26.11 -3.74
N VAL A 149 -9.79 26.32 -4.64
CA VAL A 149 -9.76 27.50 -5.50
C VAL A 149 -10.05 28.67 -4.57
N GLU A 150 -9.02 29.13 -3.87
CA GLU A 150 -9.02 30.51 -3.41
C GLU A 150 -8.54 31.32 -4.62
N GLU A 151 -9.52 31.89 -5.34
CA GLU A 151 -9.27 33.02 -6.22
C GLU A 151 -8.66 34.14 -5.37
N SER A 152 -7.41 34.50 -5.68
CA SER A 152 -6.77 35.74 -5.22
C SER A 152 -6.13 36.44 -6.41
#